data_AF-A0A3M1CNE7-F1
#
_entry.id   AF-A0A3M1CNE7-F1
#
_cell.length_a   1.000
_cell.length_b   1.000
_cell.length_c   1.000
_cell.angle_alpha   90.00
_cell.angle_beta   90.00
_cell.angle_gamma   90.00
#
_symmetry.space_group_name_H-M   'P 1'
#
loop_
_entity.id
_entity.type
_entity.pdbx_description
1 polymer ?
#
loop_
_entity_poly.entity_id
_entity_poly.type
_entity_poly.pdbx_seq_one_letter_code
_entity_poly.pdbx_strand_id
1 'polypeptide(L)'
;LRVFAGVAWVPRLRPADTVVLAGDIDHDGLVPPQDLCPEQAEDFNNVADDDGCPDAGRAVTTITIVDARSQRPIAGAEVTVTAGRETPSWTAANGRIVHALPWGAYQLDVRADGYTPMSLGMQVPEEASYSRRIELTPAAAMGAIEITVTDAEGRPLAATVNLRRDDSTEPRKLEVGPDGILTTRLPAGSWQVYVSAPGYGFKRTHVVIGRDSTVPLSISLSAPRAELTAERIKIHEKVFFELDSATLDKRSIELLDEVAGILFTHPEIKLLEIQGHTDSQGSEEHNLELSQRRAEAVRNYLIEKGGIDPSRLVARGYGESRPLQEGNTEEVYATNRRVEFVVLERRPTVDPGPRPGPRPDPAPNRPPRRGR
;
A
#
# COMPACT_ATOMS: atom_id res chain seq x y z
N LEU A 1 9.99 -65.40 91.35
CA LEU A 1 10.03 -63.95 91.06
C LEU A 1 10.49 -63.77 89.61
N ARG A 2 9.82 -62.86 88.88
CA ARG A 2 10.10 -62.34 87.52
C ARG A 2 9.67 -63.20 86.32
N VAL A 3 9.12 -62.67 85.23
CA VAL A 3 8.34 -61.47 84.85
C VAL A 3 7.70 -61.89 83.50
N PHE A 4 6.42 -61.60 83.25
CA PHE A 4 5.77 -61.74 81.94
C PHE A 4 5.93 -60.47 81.10
N ALA A 5 6.14 -60.61 79.78
CA ALA A 5 5.52 -59.75 78.75
C ALA A 5 5.75 -60.36 77.36
N GLY A 6 4.65 -60.64 76.66
CA GLY A 6 4.62 -61.23 75.32
C GLY A 6 4.91 -60.21 74.22
N VAL A 7 5.52 -60.68 73.14
CA VAL A 7 5.76 -59.93 71.91
C VAL A 7 4.49 -60.01 71.06
N ALA A 8 3.85 -58.88 70.79
CA ALA A 8 2.76 -58.79 69.81
C ALA A 8 3.33 -58.36 68.45
N TRP A 9 3.11 -59.19 67.44
CA TRP A 9 3.45 -58.90 66.04
C TRP A 9 2.35 -58.04 65.41
N VAL A 10 2.72 -56.86 64.89
CA VAL A 10 1.83 -56.02 64.07
C VAL A 10 2.16 -56.29 62.60
N PRO A 11 1.26 -56.91 61.82
CA PRO A 11 1.47 -57.04 60.38
C PRO A 11 1.56 -55.65 59.73
N ARG A 12 2.54 -55.47 58.85
CA ARG A 12 2.53 -54.35 57.87
C ARG A 12 1.24 -54.42 57.07
N LEU A 13 0.44 -53.36 57.11
CA LEU A 13 -0.68 -53.17 56.19
C LEU A 13 -0.15 -53.23 54.75
N ARG A 14 -0.78 -54.06 53.93
CA ARG A 14 -0.60 -54.08 52.47
C ARG A 14 -1.18 -52.78 51.89
N PRO A 15 -0.72 -52.30 50.73
CA PRO A 15 -1.36 -51.18 50.04
C PRO A 15 -2.84 -51.52 49.85
N ALA A 16 -3.71 -50.54 50.10
CA ALA A 16 -5.15 -50.69 49.97
C ALA A 16 -5.49 -51.26 48.59
N ASP A 17 -6.33 -52.29 48.59
CA ASP A 17 -6.98 -52.79 47.39
C ASP A 17 -7.68 -51.59 46.71
N THR A 18 -7.21 -51.21 45.52
CA THR A 18 -7.86 -50.22 44.67
C THR A 18 -9.17 -50.81 44.23
N VAL A 19 -10.27 -50.36 44.83
CA VAL A 19 -11.61 -50.69 44.38
C VAL A 19 -11.79 -49.99 43.04
N VAL A 20 -11.59 -50.71 41.94
CA VAL A 20 -11.94 -50.22 40.60
C VAL A 20 -13.47 -50.14 40.56
N LEU A 21 -14.00 -48.91 40.56
CA LEU A 21 -15.43 -48.68 40.48
C LEU A 21 -15.91 -49.04 39.07
N ALA A 22 -16.98 -49.82 38.97
CA ALA A 22 -17.51 -50.23 37.68
C ALA A 22 -18.14 -49.01 36.97
N GLY A 23 -17.49 -48.50 35.94
CA GLY A 23 -17.91 -47.30 35.20
C GLY A 23 -16.95 -46.11 35.31
N ASP A 24 -15.91 -46.22 36.15
CA ASP A 24 -14.80 -45.27 36.26
C ASP A 24 -13.77 -45.63 35.17
N ILE A 25 -13.69 -44.80 34.13
CA ILE A 25 -12.94 -45.10 32.90
C ILE A 25 -11.51 -44.55 32.96
N ASP A 26 -11.27 -43.45 33.68
CA ASP A 26 -9.95 -42.80 33.84
C ASP A 26 -9.28 -43.08 35.20
N HIS A 27 -9.96 -43.80 36.09
CA HIS A 27 -9.50 -44.28 37.40
C HIS A 27 -9.22 -43.19 38.43
N ASP A 28 -9.96 -42.08 38.38
CA ASP A 28 -9.89 -41.01 39.38
C ASP A 28 -10.80 -41.26 40.61
N GLY A 29 -11.65 -42.29 40.56
CA GLY A 29 -12.57 -42.66 41.62
C GLY A 29 -13.96 -42.02 41.52
N LEU A 30 -14.27 -41.34 40.42
CA LEU A 30 -15.58 -40.77 40.11
C LEU A 30 -16.34 -41.66 39.11
N VAL A 31 -17.67 -41.63 39.18
CA VAL A 31 -18.56 -42.37 38.26
C VAL A 31 -19.81 -41.55 37.95
N PRO A 32 -20.44 -41.73 36.78
CA PRO A 32 -21.69 -41.03 36.46
C PRO A 32 -22.77 -41.28 37.53
N PRO A 33 -23.50 -40.24 37.98
CA PRO A 33 -23.61 -38.90 37.39
C PRO A 33 -22.61 -37.86 37.93
N GLN A 34 -21.68 -38.24 38.80
CA GLN A 34 -20.69 -37.32 39.40
C GLN A 34 -19.47 -37.08 38.50
N ASP A 35 -19.24 -37.95 37.52
CA ASP A 35 -18.20 -37.85 36.50
C ASP A 35 -18.81 -37.33 35.19
N LEU A 36 -18.60 -36.04 34.90
CA LEU A 36 -19.06 -35.39 33.67
C LEU A 36 -18.05 -35.53 32.51
N CYS A 37 -16.81 -35.91 32.79
CA CYS A 37 -15.73 -36.08 31.82
C CYS A 37 -15.10 -37.47 31.90
N PRO A 38 -15.81 -38.55 31.51
CA PRO A 38 -15.40 -39.93 31.83
C PRO A 38 -14.12 -40.42 31.16
N GLU A 39 -13.45 -39.62 30.34
CA GLU A 39 -12.18 -40.01 29.72
C GLU A 39 -11.00 -39.19 30.27
N GLN A 40 -11.23 -38.34 31.27
CA GLN A 40 -10.27 -37.38 31.79
C GLN A 40 -10.38 -37.29 33.31
N ALA A 41 -9.37 -37.85 33.98
CA ALA A 41 -9.27 -37.81 35.43
C ALA A 41 -9.32 -36.37 35.94
N GLU A 42 -10.18 -36.11 36.91
CA GLU A 42 -10.28 -34.86 37.63
C GLU A 42 -8.93 -34.54 38.33
N ASP A 43 -8.57 -33.25 38.43
CA ASP A 43 -7.39 -32.78 39.15
C ASP A 43 -7.72 -32.06 40.47
N PHE A 44 -7.99 -32.81 41.55
CA PHE A 44 -8.44 -32.29 42.85
C PHE A 44 -7.56 -31.15 43.39
N ASN A 45 -7.87 -29.91 43.01
CA ASN A 45 -7.02 -28.74 43.20
C ASN A 45 -7.73 -27.62 43.98
N ASN A 46 -8.91 -27.90 44.53
CA ASN A 46 -9.82 -26.99 45.23
C ASN A 46 -10.54 -25.99 44.31
N VAL A 47 -10.66 -26.28 43.02
CA VAL A 47 -11.44 -25.51 42.06
C VAL A 47 -12.37 -26.52 41.38
N ALA A 48 -13.68 -26.25 41.37
CA ALA A 48 -14.69 -27.10 40.73
C ALA A 48 -14.60 -28.64 40.92
N ASP A 49 -13.88 -29.17 41.92
CA ASP A 49 -13.64 -30.61 42.18
C ASP A 49 -14.93 -31.48 42.33
N ASP A 50 -16.11 -30.87 42.33
CA ASP A 50 -17.42 -31.53 42.45
C ASP A 50 -18.03 -31.92 41.08
N ASP A 51 -17.43 -31.52 39.94
CA ASP A 51 -17.97 -31.74 38.60
C ASP A 51 -17.39 -32.94 37.84
N GLY A 52 -16.35 -33.57 38.38
CA GLY A 52 -15.68 -34.74 37.81
C GLY A 52 -15.08 -34.48 36.43
N CYS A 53 -14.63 -33.26 36.19
CA CYS A 53 -13.83 -32.87 35.04
C CYS A 53 -12.56 -32.17 35.54
N PRO A 54 -11.40 -32.38 34.90
CA PRO A 54 -10.22 -31.60 35.25
C PRO A 54 -10.48 -30.11 35.00
N ASP A 55 -10.10 -29.29 35.97
CA ASP A 55 -10.13 -27.86 35.83
C ASP A 55 -9.24 -27.41 34.68
N ALA A 56 -9.72 -26.41 33.94
CA ALA A 56 -8.82 -25.63 33.11
C ALA A 56 -7.89 -24.82 34.02
N GLY A 57 -6.71 -25.38 34.32
CA GLY A 57 -5.66 -24.71 35.06
C GLY A 57 -5.35 -23.32 34.49
N ARG A 58 -4.88 -22.41 35.34
CA ARG A 58 -4.58 -21.03 34.93
C ARG A 58 -3.10 -20.84 34.70
N ALA A 59 -2.75 -20.31 33.52
CA ALA A 59 -1.41 -19.83 33.24
C ALA A 59 -1.27 -18.35 33.62
N VAL A 60 -0.15 -17.99 34.26
CA VAL A 60 0.29 -16.60 34.36
C VAL A 60 0.78 -16.16 32.97
N THR A 61 -0.11 -15.50 32.24
CA THR A 61 0.10 -15.05 30.87
C THR A 61 0.65 -13.63 30.85
N THR A 62 1.91 -13.48 30.45
CA THR A 62 2.52 -12.17 30.20
C THR A 62 2.41 -11.79 28.72
N ILE A 63 1.71 -10.71 28.43
CA ILE A 63 1.67 -10.12 27.08
C ILE A 63 2.58 -8.89 27.06
N THR A 64 3.48 -8.82 26.06
CA THR A 64 4.40 -7.70 25.87
C THR A 64 4.13 -7.04 24.52
N ILE A 65 3.78 -5.76 24.53
CA ILE A 65 3.49 -4.98 23.33
C ILE A 65 4.68 -4.07 23.02
N VAL A 66 5.20 -4.16 21.79
CA VAL A 66 6.33 -3.35 21.32
C VAL A 66 6.07 -2.73 19.95
N ASP A 67 6.80 -1.66 19.65
CA ASP A 67 6.83 -1.05 18.33
C ASP A 67 7.64 -1.96 17.36
N ALA A 68 7.04 -2.32 16.23
CA ALA A 68 7.64 -3.25 15.27
C ALA A 68 8.97 -2.75 14.68
N ARG A 69 9.18 -1.42 14.60
CA ARG A 69 10.41 -0.83 14.02
C ARG A 69 11.49 -0.62 15.07
N SER A 70 11.15 0.02 16.18
CA SER A 70 12.11 0.44 17.21
C SER A 70 12.30 -0.59 18.32
N GLN A 71 11.44 -1.62 18.38
CA GLN A 71 11.40 -2.65 19.42
C GLN A 71 11.21 -2.08 20.84
N ARG A 72 10.82 -0.80 20.96
CA ARG A 72 10.54 -0.13 22.22
C ARG A 72 9.20 -0.60 22.79
N PRO A 73 9.07 -0.77 24.11
CA PRO A 73 7.80 -1.12 24.72
C PRO A 73 6.75 -0.02 24.53
N ILE A 74 5.51 -0.42 24.28
CA ILE A 74 4.37 0.49 24.12
C ILE A 74 3.55 0.47 25.42
N ALA A 75 3.62 1.56 26.17
CA ALA A 75 2.85 1.77 27.40
C ALA A 75 1.42 2.23 27.09
N GLY A 76 0.46 1.84 27.92
CA GLY A 76 -0.94 2.25 27.78
C GLY A 76 -1.65 1.65 26.57
N ALA A 77 -1.12 0.59 25.95
CA ALA A 77 -1.80 -0.15 24.90
C ALA A 77 -2.99 -0.91 25.50
N GLU A 78 -4.17 -0.73 24.93
CA GLU A 78 -5.37 -1.47 25.25
C GLU A 78 -5.26 -2.90 24.69
N VAL A 79 -5.48 -3.88 25.55
CA VAL A 79 -5.45 -5.31 25.27
C VAL A 79 -6.77 -5.90 25.73
N THR A 80 -7.55 -6.41 24.78
CA THR A 80 -8.81 -7.11 25.05
C THR A 80 -8.61 -8.59 24.75
N VAL A 81 -8.76 -9.43 25.78
CA VAL A 81 -8.67 -10.89 25.66
C VAL A 81 -10.10 -11.44 25.68
N THR A 82 -10.54 -12.06 24.58
CA THR A 82 -11.92 -12.52 24.43
C THR A 82 -12.01 -14.03 24.68
N ALA A 83 -12.68 -14.38 25.79
CA ALA A 83 -13.16 -15.73 26.13
C ALA A 83 -14.54 -15.67 26.82
N GLY A 84 -15.51 -15.03 26.16
CA GLY A 84 -16.90 -14.92 26.64
C GLY A 84 -17.24 -13.68 27.46
N ARG A 85 -16.25 -12.90 27.96
CA ARG A 85 -16.48 -11.57 28.56
C ARG A 85 -15.38 -10.59 28.16
N GLU A 86 -15.77 -9.45 27.61
CA GLU A 86 -14.86 -8.40 27.17
C GLU A 86 -14.42 -7.55 28.37
N THR A 87 -13.19 -7.73 28.84
CA THR A 87 -12.57 -6.77 29.78
C THR A 87 -11.32 -6.19 29.15
N PRO A 88 -11.37 -4.96 28.63
CA PRO A 88 -10.17 -4.28 28.16
C PRO A 88 -9.23 -4.02 29.34
N SER A 89 -7.95 -4.03 29.04
CA SER A 89 -6.88 -3.90 30.03
C SER A 89 -5.70 -3.18 29.38
N TRP A 90 -4.83 -2.54 30.16
CA TRP A 90 -3.80 -1.64 29.61
C TRP A 90 -2.38 -2.03 30.02
N THR A 91 -1.44 -1.95 29.09
CA THR A 91 -0.02 -2.22 29.37
C THR A 91 0.59 -1.19 30.30
N ALA A 92 1.48 -1.64 31.19
CA ALA A 92 2.27 -0.77 32.04
C ALA A 92 3.38 -0.03 31.27
N ALA A 93 4.15 0.83 31.95
CA ALA A 93 5.24 1.61 31.34
C ALA A 93 6.31 0.79 30.61
N ASN A 94 6.49 -0.48 31.01
CA ASN A 94 7.40 -1.43 30.38
C ASN A 94 6.75 -2.20 29.19
N GLY A 95 5.57 -1.80 28.74
CA GLY A 95 4.80 -2.43 27.67
C GLY A 95 4.27 -3.83 28.00
N ARG A 96 4.30 -4.24 29.28
CA ARG A 96 3.83 -5.56 29.71
C ARG A 96 2.48 -5.46 30.41
N ILE A 97 1.69 -6.52 30.26
CA ILE A 97 0.51 -6.80 31.06
C ILE A 97 0.50 -8.28 31.44
N VAL A 98 -0.05 -8.59 32.62
CA VAL A 98 -0.11 -9.95 33.17
C VAL A 98 -1.56 -10.30 33.46
N HIS A 99 -1.99 -11.48 32.97
CA HIS A 99 -3.30 -12.06 33.24
C HIS A 99 -3.13 -13.47 33.81
N ALA A 100 -4.06 -13.88 34.66
CA ALA A 100 -4.25 -15.29 34.99
C ALA A 100 -5.37 -15.83 34.11
N LEU A 101 -5.02 -16.46 32.99
CA LEU A 101 -5.96 -16.97 32.01
C LEU A 101 -6.04 -18.50 32.13
N PRO A 102 -7.25 -19.09 32.10
CA PRO A 102 -7.38 -20.53 31.87
C PRO A 102 -6.62 -20.97 30.62
N TRP A 103 -6.16 -22.21 30.59
CA TRP A 103 -5.62 -22.78 29.36
C TRP A 103 -6.68 -22.79 28.26
N GLY A 104 -6.25 -22.67 27.00
CA GLY A 104 -7.17 -22.68 25.86
C GLY A 104 -6.96 -21.56 24.84
N ALA A 105 -7.92 -21.44 23.93
CA ALA A 105 -7.87 -20.53 22.80
C ALA A 105 -8.53 -19.18 23.12
N TYR A 106 -7.85 -18.10 22.79
CA TYR A 106 -8.30 -16.72 22.99
C TYR A 106 -8.18 -15.92 21.69
N GLN A 107 -9.08 -14.96 21.51
CA GLN A 107 -8.85 -13.87 20.56
C GLN A 107 -8.31 -12.66 21.30
N LEU A 108 -7.31 -12.03 20.72
CA LEU A 108 -6.64 -10.89 21.31
C LEU A 108 -6.74 -9.69 20.39
N ASP A 109 -7.41 -8.63 20.87
CA ASP A 109 -7.49 -7.35 20.19
C ASP A 109 -6.59 -6.35 20.91
N VAL A 110 -5.63 -5.78 20.16
CA VAL A 110 -4.66 -4.83 20.69
C VAL A 110 -4.80 -3.49 19.97
N ARG A 111 -4.95 -2.42 20.74
CA ARG A 111 -5.02 -1.03 20.26
C ARG A 111 -4.03 -0.16 21.01
N ALA A 112 -3.40 0.77 20.32
CA ALA A 112 -2.55 1.78 20.94
C ALA A 112 -2.57 3.06 20.09
N ASP A 113 -2.51 4.20 20.76
CA ASP A 113 -2.49 5.50 20.08
C ASP A 113 -1.29 5.63 19.15
N GLY A 114 -1.56 5.98 17.89
CA GLY A 114 -0.54 6.09 16.85
C GLY A 114 -0.09 4.78 16.23
N TYR A 115 -0.79 3.66 16.48
CA TYR A 115 -0.52 2.35 15.89
C TYR A 115 -1.74 1.79 15.15
N THR A 116 -1.49 0.90 14.19
CA THR A 116 -2.55 0.16 13.51
C THR A 116 -3.09 -0.94 14.45
N PRO A 117 -4.41 -1.01 14.72
CA PRO A 117 -4.99 -2.08 15.53
C PRO A 117 -4.64 -3.47 15.00
N MET A 118 -4.47 -4.43 15.89
CA MET A 118 -4.16 -5.81 15.54
C MET A 118 -5.08 -6.78 16.29
N SER A 119 -5.59 -7.79 15.57
CA SER A 119 -6.36 -8.90 16.12
C SER A 119 -5.64 -10.21 15.79
N LEU A 120 -5.42 -11.07 16.79
CA LEU A 120 -4.75 -12.36 16.60
C LEU A 120 -5.27 -13.44 17.54
N GLY A 121 -5.22 -14.69 17.08
CA GLY A 121 -5.48 -15.86 17.92
C GLY A 121 -4.29 -16.19 18.82
N MET A 122 -4.56 -16.51 20.08
CA MET A 122 -3.57 -16.91 21.08
C MET A 122 -4.01 -18.22 21.72
N GLN A 123 -3.11 -19.21 21.74
CA GLN A 123 -3.29 -20.45 22.48
C GLN A 123 -2.48 -20.37 23.78
N VAL A 124 -3.15 -20.41 24.92
CA VAL A 124 -2.52 -20.50 26.24
C VAL A 124 -2.28 -21.99 26.51
N PRO A 125 -1.01 -22.43 26.62
CA PRO A 125 -0.67 -23.84 26.85
C PRO A 125 -0.93 -24.24 28.31
N GLU A 126 -0.99 -25.56 28.55
CA GLU A 126 -1.14 -26.17 29.88
C GLU A 126 0.14 -26.06 30.72
N GLU A 127 0.58 -24.82 30.95
CA GLU A 127 1.79 -24.49 31.70
C GLU A 127 1.49 -23.42 32.76
N ALA A 128 2.30 -23.38 33.81
CA ALA A 128 2.14 -22.39 34.89
C ALA A 128 2.40 -20.95 34.42
N SER A 129 3.22 -20.75 33.38
CA SER A 129 3.56 -19.43 32.86
C SER A 129 3.65 -19.44 31.33
N TYR A 130 3.04 -18.45 30.69
CA TYR A 130 3.09 -18.26 29.24
C TYR A 130 3.49 -16.83 28.92
N SER A 131 4.31 -16.62 27.88
CA SER A 131 4.68 -15.27 27.45
C SER A 131 4.48 -15.09 25.95
N ARG A 132 3.85 -13.97 25.58
CA ARG A 132 3.60 -13.59 24.20
C ARG A 132 4.11 -12.18 23.94
N ARG A 133 4.89 -12.01 22.87
CA ARG A 133 5.32 -10.71 22.36
C ARG A 133 4.49 -10.35 21.12
N ILE A 134 4.04 -9.11 21.05
CA ILE A 134 3.21 -8.57 19.96
C ILE A 134 3.83 -7.29 19.47
N GLU A 135 3.97 -7.18 18.16
CA GLU A 135 4.60 -6.06 17.50
C GLU A 135 3.54 -5.24 16.76
N LEU A 136 3.27 -4.03 17.24
CA LEU A 136 2.36 -3.12 16.57
C LEU A 136 3.11 -2.28 15.54
N THR A 137 2.48 -2.11 14.38
CA THR A 137 3.01 -1.25 13.32
C THR A 137 2.51 0.18 13.55
N PRO A 138 3.40 1.19 13.63
CA PRO A 138 2.99 2.59 13.72
C PRO A 138 2.02 2.94 12.60
N ALA A 139 0.90 3.57 12.95
CA ALA A 139 -0.03 4.10 11.98
C ALA A 139 0.70 5.13 11.11
N ALA A 140 0.40 5.15 9.81
CA ALA A 140 0.94 6.18 8.94
C ALA A 140 0.55 7.55 9.52
N ALA A 141 1.54 8.35 9.92
CA ALA A 141 1.28 9.72 10.32
C ALA A 141 0.57 10.42 9.16
N MET A 142 -0.56 11.08 9.42
CA MET A 142 -1.34 11.73 8.37
C MET A 142 -1.18 13.24 8.47
N GLY A 143 -1.14 13.93 7.34
CA GLY A 143 -1.35 15.38 7.25
C GLY A 143 -2.47 15.71 6.27
N ALA A 144 -2.73 16.99 6.09
CA ALA A 144 -3.67 17.51 5.08
C ALA A 144 -2.92 18.35 4.05
N ILE A 145 -3.42 18.33 2.83
CA ILE A 145 -3.02 19.25 1.76
C ILE A 145 -4.27 19.95 1.24
N GLU A 146 -4.15 21.26 1.06
CA GLU A 146 -5.16 22.12 0.45
C GLU A 146 -4.61 22.64 -0.87
N ILE A 147 -5.14 22.15 -1.97
CA ILE A 147 -4.69 22.49 -3.32
C ILE A 147 -5.67 23.49 -3.92
N THR A 148 -5.16 24.63 -4.35
CA THR A 148 -5.92 25.64 -5.08
C THR A 148 -5.39 25.71 -6.51
N VAL A 149 -6.25 25.43 -7.49
CA VAL A 149 -5.92 25.42 -8.92
C VAL A 149 -6.61 26.58 -9.61
N THR A 150 -5.81 27.45 -10.22
CA THR A 150 -6.29 28.61 -10.98
C THR A 150 -5.65 28.69 -12.36
N ASP A 151 -6.18 29.54 -13.24
CA ASP A 151 -5.44 29.99 -14.43
C ASP A 151 -4.46 31.13 -14.12
N ALA A 152 -3.86 31.72 -15.16
CA ALA A 152 -2.95 32.86 -15.07
C ALA A 152 -3.65 34.16 -14.61
N GLU A 153 -4.97 34.27 -14.80
CA GLU A 153 -5.78 35.39 -14.34
C GLU A 153 -6.34 35.19 -12.91
N GLY A 154 -6.04 34.05 -12.29
CA GLY A 154 -6.49 33.70 -10.93
C GLY A 154 -7.91 33.14 -10.86
N ARG A 155 -8.53 32.79 -12.00
CA ARG A 155 -9.87 32.15 -12.02
C ARG A 155 -9.72 30.67 -11.66
N PRO A 156 -10.63 30.11 -10.84
CA PRO A 156 -10.54 28.70 -10.44
C PRO A 156 -10.77 27.75 -11.61
N LEU A 157 -10.10 26.60 -11.59
CA LEU A 157 -10.19 25.58 -12.64
C LEU A 157 -10.55 24.21 -12.07
N ALA A 158 -11.49 23.53 -12.73
CA ALA A 158 -11.64 22.09 -12.59
C ALA A 158 -10.41 21.40 -13.19
N ALA A 159 -9.79 20.51 -12.41
CA ALA A 159 -8.51 19.91 -12.77
C ALA A 159 -8.41 18.49 -12.21
N THR A 160 -7.55 17.69 -12.83
CA THR A 160 -7.13 16.40 -12.31
C THR A 160 -5.79 16.56 -11.59
N VAL A 161 -5.70 16.01 -10.39
CA VAL A 161 -4.48 15.98 -9.56
C VAL A 161 -4.02 14.54 -9.41
N ASN A 162 -2.85 14.20 -9.94
CA ASN A 162 -2.19 12.92 -9.71
C ASN A 162 -1.08 13.12 -8.67
N LEU A 163 -1.13 12.35 -7.59
CA LEU A 163 -0.20 12.40 -6.47
C LEU A 163 0.61 11.11 -6.46
N ARG A 164 1.94 11.20 -6.50
CA ARG A 164 2.82 10.03 -6.34
C ARG A 164 3.72 10.26 -5.13
N ARG A 165 3.71 9.34 -4.18
CA ARG A 165 4.62 9.39 -3.02
C ARG A 165 6.00 8.93 -3.47
N ASP A 166 7.08 9.56 -2.99
CA ASP A 166 8.42 9.20 -3.48
C ASP A 166 8.85 7.76 -3.13
N ASP A 167 8.26 7.18 -2.08
CA ASP A 167 8.50 5.79 -1.66
C ASP A 167 7.48 4.79 -2.26
N SER A 168 6.63 5.22 -3.20
CA SER A 168 5.61 4.39 -3.85
C SER A 168 5.55 4.63 -5.36
N THR A 169 5.29 3.57 -6.11
CA THR A 169 5.11 3.64 -7.57
C THR A 169 3.66 3.85 -7.98
N GLU A 170 2.70 3.75 -7.05
CA GLU A 170 1.27 3.89 -7.34
C GLU A 170 0.82 5.36 -7.25
N PRO A 171 0.39 5.97 -8.36
CA PRO A 171 -0.17 7.31 -8.32
C PRO A 171 -1.61 7.27 -7.78
N ARG A 172 -1.95 8.25 -6.95
CA ARG A 172 -3.31 8.52 -6.50
C ARG A 172 -3.90 9.65 -7.34
N LYS A 173 -4.92 9.32 -8.14
CA LYS A 173 -5.68 10.30 -8.94
C LYS A 173 -6.82 10.90 -8.10
N LEU A 174 -6.92 12.23 -8.09
CA LEU A 174 -7.97 13.01 -7.47
C LEU A 174 -8.52 14.03 -8.48
N GLU A 175 -9.77 14.44 -8.31
CA GLU A 175 -10.40 15.45 -9.15
C GLU A 175 -10.69 16.70 -8.29
N VAL A 176 -10.38 17.87 -8.86
CA VAL A 176 -10.65 19.19 -8.31
C VAL A 176 -11.93 19.70 -8.93
N GLY A 177 -12.84 20.19 -8.08
CA GLY A 177 -14.12 20.73 -8.53
C GLY A 177 -13.97 22.04 -9.33
N PRO A 178 -15.08 22.55 -9.90
CA PRO A 178 -15.09 23.84 -10.60
C PRO A 178 -14.73 25.05 -9.73
N ASP A 179 -14.77 24.91 -8.40
CA ASP A 179 -14.31 25.89 -7.43
C ASP A 179 -12.79 25.99 -7.33
N GLY A 180 -12.07 25.07 -7.98
CA GLY A 180 -10.61 25.06 -8.03
C GLY A 180 -9.96 24.66 -6.71
N ILE A 181 -10.70 24.11 -5.74
CA ILE A 181 -10.15 23.78 -4.42
C ILE A 181 -10.31 22.29 -4.14
N LEU A 182 -9.26 21.69 -3.58
CA LEU A 182 -9.26 20.30 -3.11
C LEU A 182 -8.53 20.19 -1.78
N THR A 183 -9.24 19.74 -0.74
CA THR A 183 -8.65 19.38 0.54
C THR A 183 -8.68 17.86 0.71
N THR A 184 -7.53 17.24 0.96
CA THR A 184 -7.45 15.80 1.24
C THR A 184 -6.43 15.51 2.35
N ARG A 185 -6.64 14.42 3.08
CA ARG A 185 -5.61 13.85 3.96
C ARG A 185 -4.73 12.87 3.21
N LEU A 186 -3.43 12.89 3.51
CA LEU A 186 -2.42 12.02 2.92
C LEU A 186 -1.43 11.58 4.01
N PRO A 187 -0.81 10.40 3.87
CA PRO A 187 0.34 10.03 4.68
C PRO A 187 1.44 11.11 4.61
N ALA A 188 2.02 11.41 5.76
CA ALA A 188 3.15 12.30 5.90
C ALA A 188 4.34 11.75 5.12
N GLY A 189 5.08 12.67 4.51
CA GLY A 189 6.21 12.36 3.64
C GLY A 189 6.24 13.26 2.42
N SER A 190 7.11 12.89 1.49
CA SER A 190 7.38 13.63 0.25
C SER A 190 6.51 13.12 -0.90
N TRP A 191 5.88 14.05 -1.60
CA TRP A 191 4.93 13.78 -2.67
C TRP A 191 5.25 14.61 -3.91
N GLN A 192 5.12 13.97 -5.07
CA GLN A 192 5.09 14.61 -6.37
C GLN A 192 3.63 14.85 -6.76
N VAL A 193 3.30 16.10 -7.07
CA VAL A 193 1.97 16.54 -7.44
C VAL A 193 1.98 16.94 -8.91
N TYR A 194 1.12 16.31 -9.69
CA TYR A 194 0.91 16.60 -11.11
C TYR A 194 -0.51 17.11 -11.28
N VAL A 195 -0.67 18.33 -11.77
CA VAL A 195 -1.99 18.97 -11.92
C VAL A 195 -2.21 19.35 -13.36
N SER A 196 -3.27 18.83 -13.97
CA SER A 196 -3.64 19.05 -15.37
C SER A 196 -5.11 19.45 -15.47
N ALA A 197 -5.45 20.39 -16.35
CA ALA A 197 -6.83 20.76 -16.65
C ALA A 197 -7.09 20.74 -18.16
N PRO A 198 -8.31 20.42 -18.63
CA PRO A 198 -8.64 20.48 -20.06
C PRO A 198 -8.36 21.87 -20.65
N GLY A 199 -7.60 21.93 -21.74
CA GLY A 199 -7.24 23.19 -22.40
C GLY A 199 -6.08 23.94 -21.76
N TYR A 200 -5.44 23.37 -20.73
CA TYR A 200 -4.27 23.92 -20.05
C TYR A 200 -3.12 22.93 -20.13
N GLY A 201 -1.89 23.45 -20.02
CA GLY A 201 -0.74 22.63 -19.70
C GLY A 201 -0.89 22.01 -18.31
N PHE A 202 0.00 21.11 -17.93
CA PHE A 202 0.04 20.63 -16.55
C PHE A 202 1.24 21.24 -15.83
N LYS A 203 1.18 21.21 -14.49
CA LYS A 203 2.25 21.66 -13.62
C LYS A 203 2.66 20.53 -12.69
N ARG A 204 3.98 20.32 -12.59
CA ARG A 204 4.58 19.39 -11.62
C ARG A 204 5.19 20.17 -10.48
N THR A 205 4.93 19.74 -9.26
CA THR A 205 5.54 20.30 -8.05
C THR A 205 5.82 19.21 -7.02
N HIS A 206 6.66 19.54 -6.05
CA HIS A 206 6.99 18.67 -4.93
C HIS A 206 6.46 19.29 -3.65
N VAL A 207 5.89 18.46 -2.77
CA VAL A 207 5.36 18.89 -1.48
C VAL A 207 5.73 17.90 -0.38
N VAL A 208 6.10 18.42 0.77
CA VAL A 208 6.36 17.63 1.98
C VAL A 208 5.21 17.84 2.95
N ILE A 209 4.52 16.76 3.28
CA ILE A 209 3.38 16.77 4.20
C ILE A 209 3.87 16.27 5.57
N GLY A 210 3.73 17.10 6.60
CA GLY A 210 4.06 16.74 7.98
C GLY A 210 2.91 16.02 8.70
N ARG A 211 3.23 15.43 9.86
CA ARG A 211 2.22 14.87 10.78
C ARG A 211 1.32 15.99 11.28
N ASP A 212 0.01 15.80 11.14
CA ASP A 212 -1.06 16.72 11.58
C ASP A 212 -0.90 18.17 11.10
N SER A 213 -0.09 18.38 10.05
CA SER A 213 0.06 19.68 9.39
C SER A 213 -0.89 19.81 8.22
N THR A 214 -1.36 21.03 7.95
CA THR A 214 -2.08 21.36 6.72
C THR A 214 -1.17 22.19 5.83
N VAL A 215 -0.90 21.70 4.61
CA VAL A 215 -0.03 22.38 3.65
C VAL A 215 -0.88 23.03 2.55
N PRO A 216 -0.92 24.37 2.45
CA PRO A 216 -1.54 25.05 1.33
C PRO A 216 -0.64 24.97 0.09
N LEU A 217 -1.21 24.68 -1.07
CA LEU A 217 -0.53 24.56 -2.35
C LEU A 217 -1.32 25.28 -3.44
N SER A 218 -0.83 26.46 -3.86
CA SER A 218 -1.43 27.23 -4.95
C SER A 218 -0.75 26.91 -6.28
N ILE A 219 -1.55 26.50 -7.26
CA ILE A 219 -1.11 26.07 -8.59
C ILE A 219 -1.85 26.91 -9.63
N SER A 220 -1.11 27.78 -10.30
CA SER A 220 -1.59 28.46 -11.50
C SER A 220 -1.14 27.69 -12.74
N LEU A 221 -2.10 27.31 -13.59
CA LEU A 221 -1.93 26.67 -14.89
C LEU A 221 -2.00 27.72 -16.02
N SER A 222 -1.22 27.48 -17.06
CA SER A 222 -1.18 28.31 -18.28
C SER A 222 -1.60 27.49 -19.51
N ALA A 223 -1.72 28.16 -20.65
CA ALA A 223 -1.93 27.48 -21.93
C ALA A 223 -0.86 26.37 -22.16
N PRO A 224 -1.24 25.26 -22.81
CA PRO A 224 -0.33 24.14 -23.02
C PRO A 224 0.77 24.52 -24.02
N ARG A 225 2.01 24.13 -23.72
CA ARG A 225 3.14 24.18 -24.66
C ARG A 225 3.23 22.90 -25.47
N ALA A 226 2.62 21.81 -25.02
CA ALA A 226 2.54 20.54 -25.72
C ALA A 226 1.15 19.90 -25.61
N GLU A 227 0.65 19.32 -26.69
CA GLU A 227 -0.63 18.62 -26.76
C GLU A 227 -0.47 17.21 -27.31
N LEU A 228 -1.15 16.23 -26.71
CA LEU A 228 -1.19 14.86 -27.24
C LEU A 228 -2.23 14.78 -28.36
N THR A 229 -1.78 14.36 -29.54
CA THR A 229 -2.64 13.98 -30.67
C THR A 229 -2.68 12.45 -30.81
N ALA A 230 -3.38 11.92 -31.81
CA ALA A 230 -3.44 10.48 -32.03
C ALA A 230 -2.06 9.87 -32.35
N GLU A 231 -1.23 10.55 -33.15
CA GLU A 231 0.04 10.03 -33.64
C GLU A 231 1.28 10.66 -33.02
N ARG A 232 1.17 11.81 -32.35
CA ARG A 232 2.34 12.58 -31.85
C ARG A 232 2.03 13.44 -30.64
N ILE A 233 3.07 13.89 -29.94
CA ILE A 233 2.98 15.01 -29.00
C ILE A 233 3.38 16.27 -29.77
N LYS A 234 2.40 17.12 -30.06
CA LYS A 234 2.62 18.36 -30.80
C LYS A 234 3.07 19.44 -29.84
N ILE A 235 4.23 20.02 -30.10
CA ILE A 235 4.77 21.15 -29.36
C ILE A 235 4.40 22.47 -30.06
N HIS A 236 4.06 23.49 -29.30
CA HIS A 236 3.74 24.83 -29.81
C HIS A 236 4.97 25.76 -29.85
N GLU A 237 6.09 25.29 -29.31
CA GLU A 237 7.36 26.00 -29.22
C GLU A 237 8.51 25.09 -29.68
N LYS A 238 9.69 25.67 -29.92
CA LYS A 238 10.88 24.91 -30.32
C LYS A 238 11.65 24.41 -29.09
N VAL A 239 12.31 23.26 -29.23
CA VAL A 239 13.35 22.84 -28.29
C VAL A 239 14.64 23.59 -28.64
N PHE A 240 15.09 24.44 -27.71
CA PHE A 240 16.32 25.20 -27.78
C PHE A 240 17.50 24.42 -27.17
N PHE A 241 18.66 24.61 -27.78
CA PHE A 241 19.96 24.09 -27.36
C PHE A 241 20.96 25.26 -27.30
N GLU A 242 22.03 25.09 -26.52
CA GLU A 242 23.17 26.00 -26.58
C GLU A 242 23.83 25.98 -27.97
N LEU A 243 24.53 27.07 -28.32
CA LEU A 243 25.12 27.26 -29.65
C LEU A 243 26.06 26.09 -30.00
N ASP A 244 25.84 25.49 -31.17
CA ASP A 244 26.59 24.34 -31.69
C ASP A 244 26.71 23.15 -30.71
N SER A 245 25.71 23.01 -29.83
CA SER A 245 25.71 22.01 -28.76
C SER A 245 24.44 21.14 -28.78
N ALA A 246 24.52 20.04 -28.02
CA ALA A 246 23.39 19.22 -27.61
C ALA A 246 22.93 19.53 -26.17
N THR A 247 23.57 20.49 -25.49
CA THR A 247 23.11 20.98 -24.17
C THR A 247 21.76 21.67 -24.31
N LEU A 248 20.78 21.24 -23.53
CA LEU A 248 19.44 21.85 -23.52
C LEU A 248 19.47 23.24 -22.89
N ASP A 249 18.85 24.20 -23.56
CA ASP A 249 18.65 25.55 -23.03
C ASP A 249 17.54 25.56 -21.98
N LYS A 250 17.67 26.43 -20.97
CA LYS A 250 16.68 26.58 -19.89
C LYS A 250 15.27 26.90 -20.39
N ARG A 251 15.14 27.57 -21.54
CA ARG A 251 13.85 27.87 -22.17
C ARG A 251 13.06 26.62 -22.56
N SER A 252 13.75 25.51 -22.84
CA SER A 252 13.12 24.25 -23.22
C SER A 252 12.60 23.45 -22.02
N ILE A 253 13.00 23.79 -20.80
CA ILE A 253 12.78 22.96 -19.60
C ILE A 253 11.30 22.82 -19.29
N GLU A 254 10.53 23.91 -19.32
CA GLU A 254 9.09 23.87 -19.07
C GLU A 254 8.34 23.08 -20.15
N LEU A 255 8.73 23.23 -21.42
CA LEU A 255 8.19 22.46 -22.53
C LEU A 255 8.47 20.96 -22.38
N LEU A 256 9.71 20.59 -22.04
CA LEU A 256 10.11 19.19 -21.90
C LEU A 256 9.52 18.55 -20.64
N ASP A 257 9.39 19.32 -19.56
CA ASP A 257 8.56 18.92 -18.44
C ASP A 257 7.18 18.59 -18.98
N GLU A 258 6.56 19.47 -19.79
CA GLU A 258 5.25 19.24 -20.38
C GLU A 258 5.14 17.94 -21.20
N VAL A 259 6.16 17.62 -21.99
CA VAL A 259 6.20 16.33 -22.69
C VAL A 259 6.24 15.15 -21.69
N ALA A 260 7.01 15.26 -20.59
CA ALA A 260 7.08 14.23 -19.57
C ALA A 260 5.76 14.00 -18.84
N GLY A 261 5.03 15.06 -18.47
CA GLY A 261 3.75 14.88 -17.78
C GLY A 261 2.67 14.27 -18.67
N ILE A 262 2.65 14.57 -19.98
CA ILE A 262 1.80 13.86 -20.94
C ILE A 262 2.12 12.37 -20.91
N LEU A 263 3.39 11.97 -20.96
CA LEU A 263 3.77 10.56 -20.88
C LEU A 263 3.40 9.92 -19.53
N PHE A 264 3.41 10.70 -18.45
CA PHE A 264 3.03 10.23 -17.12
C PHE A 264 1.52 9.99 -17.02
N THR A 265 0.69 10.91 -17.52
CA THR A 265 -0.78 10.80 -17.50
C THR A 265 -1.34 9.84 -18.55
N HIS A 266 -0.55 9.53 -19.58
CA HIS A 266 -0.91 8.60 -20.66
C HIS A 266 -0.05 7.32 -20.64
N PRO A 267 -0.24 6.41 -19.66
CA PRO A 267 0.53 5.16 -19.56
C PRO A 267 0.24 4.17 -20.70
N GLU A 268 -0.81 4.40 -21.50
CA GLU A 268 -1.11 3.68 -22.73
C GLU A 268 -0.06 3.94 -23.83
N ILE A 269 0.66 5.08 -23.80
CA ILE A 269 1.76 5.34 -24.73
C ILE A 269 2.94 4.45 -24.36
N LYS A 270 3.20 3.43 -25.19
CA LYS A 270 4.23 2.43 -24.95
C LYS A 270 5.60 2.88 -25.41
N LEU A 271 5.67 3.50 -26.57
CA LEU A 271 6.93 3.94 -27.17
C LEU A 271 6.73 5.29 -27.87
N LEU A 272 7.53 6.27 -27.45
CA LEU A 272 7.64 7.59 -28.06
C LEU A 272 9.03 7.72 -28.71
N GLU A 273 9.06 8.11 -29.98
CA GLU A 273 10.26 8.47 -30.71
C GLU A 273 10.50 9.98 -30.66
N ILE A 274 11.71 10.37 -30.27
CA ILE A 274 12.20 11.74 -30.26
C ILE A 274 13.05 11.90 -31.51
N GLN A 275 12.59 12.73 -32.44
CA GLN A 275 13.21 12.92 -33.75
C GLN A 275 13.98 14.25 -33.79
N GLY A 276 15.28 14.20 -33.99
CA GLY A 276 16.11 15.39 -34.20
C GLY A 276 16.28 15.68 -35.69
N HIS A 277 16.15 16.95 -36.09
CA HIS A 277 16.36 17.41 -37.46
C HIS A 277 17.26 18.65 -37.50
N THR A 278 18.06 18.76 -38.55
CA THR A 278 18.87 19.95 -38.86
C THR A 278 18.34 20.65 -40.10
N ASP A 279 18.86 21.84 -40.37
CA ASP A 279 18.80 22.42 -41.70
C ASP A 279 19.83 21.77 -42.65
N SER A 280 19.88 22.26 -43.89
CA SER A 280 20.76 21.74 -44.94
C SER A 280 22.16 22.37 -44.97
N GLN A 281 22.55 23.13 -43.94
CA GLN A 281 23.86 23.73 -43.85
C GLN A 281 24.80 22.80 -43.09
N GLY A 282 26.03 22.64 -43.58
CA GLY A 282 27.00 21.69 -43.03
C GLY A 282 27.13 20.41 -43.86
N SER A 283 27.92 19.45 -43.38
CA SER A 283 27.98 18.13 -44.02
C SER A 283 26.87 17.23 -43.50
N GLU A 284 26.37 16.33 -44.35
CA GLU A 284 25.34 15.35 -43.99
C GLU A 284 25.73 14.54 -42.75
N GLU A 285 26.98 14.08 -42.68
CA GLU A 285 27.51 13.32 -41.53
C GLU A 285 27.46 14.12 -40.23
N HIS A 286 27.89 15.38 -40.26
CA HIS A 286 27.84 16.27 -39.10
C HIS A 286 26.39 16.54 -38.65
N ASN A 287 25.50 16.78 -39.61
CA ASN A 287 24.09 17.03 -39.38
C ASN A 287 23.38 15.82 -38.75
N LEU A 288 23.72 14.62 -39.21
CA LEU A 288 23.22 13.38 -38.65
C LEU A 288 23.70 13.17 -37.20
N GLU A 289 25.00 13.35 -36.93
CA GLU A 289 25.55 13.24 -35.57
C GLU A 289 24.96 14.28 -34.62
N LEU A 290 24.85 15.54 -35.05
CA LEU A 290 24.32 16.63 -34.24
C LEU A 290 22.84 16.39 -33.90
N SER A 291 22.03 16.01 -34.88
CA SER A 291 20.61 15.70 -34.64
C SER A 291 20.42 14.50 -33.71
N GLN A 292 21.25 13.46 -33.84
CA GLN A 292 21.22 12.30 -32.95
C GLN A 292 21.55 12.70 -31.51
N ARG A 293 22.65 13.44 -31.29
CA ARG A 293 23.03 13.91 -29.94
C ARG A 293 21.95 14.79 -29.31
N ARG A 294 21.30 15.66 -30.09
CA ARG A 294 20.19 16.51 -29.61
C ARG A 294 18.96 15.69 -29.22
N ALA A 295 18.58 14.70 -30.02
CA ALA A 295 17.48 13.79 -29.69
C ALA A 295 17.79 12.98 -28.43
N GLU A 296 19.03 12.53 -28.26
CA GLU A 296 19.50 11.84 -27.05
C GLU A 296 19.49 12.74 -25.82
N ALA A 297 19.91 14.00 -25.93
CA ALA A 297 19.86 14.96 -24.84
C ALA A 297 18.42 15.18 -24.33
N VAL A 298 17.46 15.32 -25.24
CA VAL A 298 16.02 15.39 -24.91
C VAL A 298 15.55 14.10 -24.24
N ARG A 299 15.92 12.94 -24.77
CA ARG A 299 15.59 11.64 -24.17
C ARG A 299 16.13 11.52 -22.74
N ASN A 300 17.39 11.86 -22.53
CA ASN A 300 18.04 11.76 -21.23
C ASN A 300 17.39 12.72 -20.24
N TYR A 301 17.00 13.92 -20.65
CA TYR A 301 16.22 14.82 -19.82
C TYR A 301 14.89 14.19 -19.37
N LEU A 302 14.11 13.62 -20.30
CA LEU A 302 12.83 12.98 -19.97
C LEU A 302 13.00 11.78 -19.03
N ILE A 303 14.11 11.06 -19.10
CA ILE A 303 14.44 9.96 -18.19
C ILE A 303 14.83 10.52 -16.81
N GLU A 304 15.88 11.33 -16.75
CA GLU A 304 16.53 11.74 -15.50
C GLU A 304 15.72 12.79 -14.73
N LYS A 305 15.13 13.75 -15.44
CA LYS A 305 14.36 14.85 -14.85
C LYS A 305 12.87 14.62 -14.98
N GLY A 306 12.42 14.04 -16.10
CA GLY A 306 11.02 13.67 -16.31
C GLY A 306 10.57 12.44 -15.50
N GLY A 307 11.51 11.55 -15.13
CA GLY A 307 11.19 10.30 -14.43
C GLY A 307 10.46 9.28 -15.30
N ILE A 308 10.63 9.37 -16.63
CA ILE A 308 10.03 8.46 -17.60
C ILE A 308 10.90 7.21 -17.75
N ASP A 309 10.26 6.05 -17.78
CA ASP A 309 10.93 4.78 -18.00
C ASP A 309 11.72 4.80 -19.34
N PRO A 310 13.03 4.48 -19.34
CA PRO A 310 13.86 4.49 -20.55
C PRO A 310 13.32 3.60 -21.68
N SER A 311 12.59 2.53 -21.36
CA SER A 311 11.99 1.62 -22.35
C SER A 311 10.86 2.26 -23.15
N ARG A 312 10.31 3.38 -22.66
CA ARG A 312 9.24 4.13 -23.36
C ARG A 312 9.77 5.16 -24.36
N LEU A 313 11.09 5.35 -24.45
CA LEU A 313 11.71 6.44 -25.20
C LEU A 313 12.80 5.94 -26.13
N VAL A 314 12.70 6.29 -27.41
CA VAL A 314 13.75 6.10 -28.41
C VAL A 314 14.14 7.44 -29.03
N ALA A 315 15.43 7.68 -29.23
CA ALA A 315 15.95 8.89 -29.85
C ALA A 315 16.52 8.57 -31.23
N ARG A 316 16.16 9.35 -32.25
CA ARG A 316 16.67 9.22 -33.62
C ARG A 316 16.99 10.57 -34.23
N GLY A 317 18.22 10.75 -34.68
CA GLY A 317 18.64 11.85 -35.54
C GLY A 317 18.37 11.52 -37.00
N TYR A 318 17.81 12.49 -37.73
CA TYR A 318 17.57 12.39 -39.17
C TYR A 318 18.43 13.37 -39.97
N GLY A 319 19.23 14.21 -39.31
CA GLY A 319 19.97 15.30 -39.97
C GLY A 319 19.06 16.14 -40.85
N GLU A 320 19.51 16.39 -42.07
CA GLU A 320 18.79 17.16 -43.09
C GLU A 320 17.90 16.30 -44.02
N SER A 321 17.88 14.97 -43.84
CA SER A 321 17.23 14.03 -44.76
C SER A 321 15.70 14.11 -44.82
N ARG A 322 15.07 14.80 -43.85
CA ARG A 322 13.61 14.95 -43.74
C ARG A 322 13.22 16.42 -43.47
N PRO A 323 13.39 17.32 -44.46
CA PRO A 323 13.02 18.72 -44.32
C PRO A 323 11.49 18.86 -44.25
N LEU A 324 10.99 19.79 -43.42
CA LEU A 324 9.58 20.20 -43.47
C LEU A 324 9.32 21.13 -44.65
N GLN A 325 10.30 21.98 -44.94
CA GLN A 325 10.22 22.97 -45.99
C GLN A 325 11.51 22.94 -46.81
N GLU A 326 11.37 22.85 -48.12
CA GLU A 326 12.48 23.01 -49.05
C GLU A 326 12.81 24.48 -49.25
N GLY A 327 14.09 24.79 -49.45
CA GLY A 327 14.57 26.16 -49.68
C GLY A 327 15.87 26.44 -48.95
N ASN A 328 16.39 27.65 -49.17
CA ASN A 328 17.72 28.06 -48.70
C ASN A 328 17.72 29.43 -47.99
N THR A 329 16.60 29.78 -47.36
CA THR A 329 16.48 31.02 -46.55
C THR A 329 16.59 30.71 -45.06
N GLU A 330 16.94 31.71 -44.25
CA GLU A 330 17.09 31.53 -42.81
C GLU A 330 15.78 31.09 -42.13
N GLU A 331 14.63 31.52 -42.66
CA GLU A 331 13.31 31.10 -42.18
C GLU A 331 13.07 29.60 -42.42
N VAL A 332 13.51 29.08 -43.58
CA VAL A 332 13.43 27.65 -43.92
C VAL A 332 14.36 26.84 -43.02
N TYR A 333 15.61 27.29 -42.86
CA TYR A 333 16.58 26.63 -41.99
C TYR A 333 16.10 26.59 -40.54
N ALA A 334 15.60 27.70 -40.02
CA ALA A 334 15.04 27.77 -38.68
C ALA A 334 13.84 26.82 -38.50
N THR A 335 13.03 26.60 -39.53
CA THR A 335 11.89 25.66 -39.49
C THR A 335 12.34 24.21 -39.50
N ASN A 336 13.39 23.89 -40.25
CA ASN A 336 13.93 22.54 -40.34
C ASN A 336 14.72 22.13 -39.08
N ARG A 337 15.40 23.07 -38.41
CA ARG A 337 16.02 22.88 -37.08
C ARG A 337 14.96 22.69 -36.00
N ARG A 338 14.57 21.44 -35.75
CA ARG A 338 13.46 21.10 -34.85
C ARG A 338 13.64 19.75 -34.16
N VAL A 339 12.81 19.53 -33.16
CA VAL A 339 12.62 18.22 -32.51
C VAL A 339 11.14 17.86 -32.61
N GLU A 340 10.83 16.62 -33.01
CA GLU A 340 9.46 16.08 -33.01
C GLU A 340 9.32 14.91 -32.05
N PHE A 341 8.10 14.67 -31.57
CA PHE A 341 7.77 13.58 -30.64
C PHE A 341 6.68 12.70 -31.25
N VAL A 342 7.05 11.55 -31.80
CA VAL A 342 6.14 10.65 -32.55
C VAL A 342 5.78 9.43 -31.72
N VAL A 343 4.49 9.13 -31.58
CA VAL A 343 4.03 7.94 -30.86
C VAL A 343 4.15 6.74 -31.79
N LEU A 344 5.02 5.80 -31.45
CA LEU A 344 5.24 4.58 -32.25
C LEU A 344 4.32 3.43 -31.83
N GLU A 345 4.03 3.32 -30.53
CA GLU A 345 3.24 2.21 -29.99
C GLU A 345 2.30 2.69 -28.89
N ARG A 346 1.05 2.22 -28.93
CA ARG A 346 0.07 2.37 -27.86
C ARG A 346 -0.42 1.00 -27.43
N ARG A 347 -0.72 0.83 -26.13
CA ARG A 347 -1.56 -0.28 -25.70
C ARG A 347 -2.92 -0.13 -26.39
N PRO A 348 -3.46 -1.20 -27.01
CA PRO A 348 -4.84 -1.16 -27.44
C PRO A 348 -5.70 -0.87 -26.21
N THR A 349 -6.52 0.18 -26.30
CA THR A 349 -7.59 0.42 -25.32
C THR A 349 -8.49 -0.79 -25.38
N VAL A 350 -8.42 -1.64 -24.36
CA VAL A 350 -9.44 -2.66 -24.15
C VAL A 350 -10.72 -1.89 -23.84
N ASP A 351 -11.57 -1.72 -24.85
CA ASP A 351 -12.96 -1.38 -24.63
C ASP A 351 -13.51 -2.47 -23.71
N PRO A 352 -13.93 -2.16 -22.46
CA PRO A 352 -14.62 -3.13 -21.64
C PRO A 352 -15.94 -3.37 -22.37
N GLY A 353 -15.93 -4.35 -23.27
CA GLY A 353 -17.08 -4.74 -24.07
C GLY A 353 -18.32 -4.84 -23.18
N PRO A 354 -19.52 -4.62 -23.75
CA PRO A 354 -20.75 -4.44 -22.99
C PRO A 354 -20.84 -5.50 -21.89
N ARG A 355 -20.95 -5.05 -20.64
CA ARG A 355 -21.10 -5.93 -19.48
C ARG A 355 -22.11 -7.01 -19.86
N PRO A 356 -21.80 -8.31 -19.71
CA PRO A 356 -22.78 -9.34 -19.98
C PRO A 356 -24.03 -8.98 -19.18
N GLY A 357 -25.15 -8.82 -19.91
CA GLY A 357 -26.41 -8.44 -19.31
C GLY A 357 -26.78 -9.39 -18.17
N PRO A 358 -27.66 -8.95 -17.24
CA PRO A 358 -28.12 -9.82 -16.16
C PRO A 358 -28.53 -11.17 -16.71
N ARG A 359 -28.02 -12.25 -16.10
CA ARG A 359 -28.40 -13.62 -16.48
C ARG A 359 -29.93 -13.70 -16.44
N PRO A 360 -30.59 -14.23 -17.48
CA PRO A 360 -32.04 -14.38 -17.45
C PRO A 360 -32.42 -15.25 -16.24
N ASP A 361 -33.46 -14.81 -15.52
CA ASP A 361 -33.97 -15.52 -14.37
C ASP A 361 -34.27 -16.99 -14.72
N PRO A 362 -33.99 -17.94 -13.81
CA PRO A 362 -34.32 -19.34 -14.03
C PRO A 362 -35.82 -19.47 -14.31
N ALA A 363 -36.15 -20.15 -15.42
CA ALA A 363 -37.52 -20.33 -15.86
C ALA A 363 -38.39 -20.94 -14.74
N PRO A 364 -39.63 -20.46 -14.56
CA PRO A 364 -40.51 -20.97 -13.51
C PRO A 364 -40.79 -22.46 -13.71
N ASN A 365 -40.64 -23.21 -12.62
CA ASN A 365 -40.81 -24.66 -12.57
C ASN A 365 -42.19 -25.07 -13.13
N ARG A 366 -42.20 -25.80 -14.24
CA ARG A 366 -43.43 -26.29 -14.87
C ARG A 366 -43.99 -27.43 -14.01
N PRO A 367 -45.26 -27.38 -13.57
CA PRO A 367 -45.83 -28.45 -12.74
C PRO A 367 -45.92 -29.75 -13.55
N PRO A 368 -45.80 -30.92 -12.88
CA PRO A 368 -45.79 -32.21 -13.55
C PRO A 368 -47.12 -32.46 -14.28
N ARG A 369 -47.01 -32.90 -15.53
CA ARG A 369 -48.15 -33.36 -16.34
C ARG A 369 -48.83 -34.51 -15.60
N ARG A 370 -50.10 -34.32 -15.21
CA ARG A 370 -50.98 -35.43 -14.81
C ARG A 370 -51.19 -36.33 -16.01
N GLY A 371 -50.68 -37.56 -15.93
CA GLY A 371 -50.99 -38.64 -16.87
C GLY A 371 -52.46 -39.01 -16.82
N ARG A 372 -53.01 -39.38 -17.97
CA ARG A 372 -54.24 -40.17 -18.09
C ARG A 372 -53.86 -41.63 -18.25
#